data_AF-A0A949AMJ8-F1
#
_entry.id   AF-A0A949AMJ8-F1
#
_cell.length_a   1.000
_cell.length_b   1.000
_cell.length_c   1.000
_cell.angle_alpha   90.00
_cell.angle_beta   90.00
_cell.angle_gamma   90.00
#
_symmetry.space_group_name_H-M   'P 1'
#
loop_
_entity.id
_entity.type
_entity.pdbx_description
1 polymer ?
#
loop_
_entity_poly.entity_id
_entity_poly.type
_entity_poly.pdbx_seq_one_letter_code
_entity_poly.pdbx_strand_id
1 'polypeptide(L)'
;MITKKSFLTISWILFALFSLWWILIQFLNLNETPFNGDLFADLYGILALWGAVVGFIASQNWGGYKSYVGKAVSFFSWGLLFQFLGQLSYTIIYRVSGVENAYPSVGEIFFVLTIPSYIFAVFYLAKSSGITITLKKFSSKVSALFIPTGLVFLSYLLFLKNYSSEGSAGIGLYLDYFYPLAQACFVSLAILTYRLTRKTLGGIMKNKVTFILFSLVFQYFADSMFIYETRAETWLPGGTSDYLFVISYFLMTIGLLRFYEVYKELQTKA
;
A
#
# COMPACT_ATOMS: atom_id res chain seq x y z
N MET A 1 -0.18 11.55 -27.07
CA MET A 1 -1.12 11.59 -25.92
C MET A 1 -1.33 10.15 -25.44
N ILE A 2 -0.84 9.79 -24.25
CA ILE A 2 -0.93 8.40 -23.76
C ILE A 2 -2.39 8.09 -23.44
N THR A 3 -2.92 7.01 -24.03
CA THR A 3 -4.33 6.63 -23.86
C THR A 3 -4.51 5.80 -22.59
N LYS A 4 -5.74 5.77 -22.06
CA LYS A 4 -6.14 4.87 -20.96
C LYS A 4 -5.64 3.43 -21.18
N LYS A 5 -5.84 2.92 -22.39
CA LYS A 5 -5.47 1.56 -22.77
C LYS A 5 -3.97 1.35 -22.55
N SER A 6 -3.15 2.32 -22.95
CA SER A 6 -1.72 2.30 -22.72
C SER A 6 -1.36 2.23 -21.22
N PHE A 7 -1.99 3.03 -20.36
CA PHE A 7 -1.69 2.98 -18.92
C PHE A 7 -2.02 1.63 -18.28
N LEU A 8 -3.21 1.10 -18.56
CA LEU A 8 -3.65 -0.19 -18.05
C LEU A 8 -2.75 -1.33 -18.57
N THR A 9 -2.42 -1.30 -19.86
CA THR A 9 -1.51 -2.28 -20.48
C THR A 9 -0.13 -2.25 -19.83
N ILE A 10 0.45 -1.07 -19.59
CA ILE A 10 1.75 -0.95 -18.90
C ILE A 10 1.66 -1.52 -17.48
N SER A 11 0.62 -1.20 -16.72
CA SER A 11 0.43 -1.75 -15.36
C SER A 11 0.38 -3.29 -15.35
N TRP A 12 -0.34 -3.89 -16.29
CA TRP A 12 -0.42 -5.35 -16.42
C TRP A 12 0.90 -5.98 -16.87
N ILE A 13 1.61 -5.34 -17.81
CA ILE A 13 2.92 -5.82 -18.27
C ILE A 13 3.91 -5.79 -17.10
N LEU A 14 4.02 -4.68 -16.38
CA LEU A 14 4.91 -4.58 -15.22
C LEU A 14 4.57 -5.63 -14.16
N PHE A 15 3.29 -5.79 -13.82
CA PHE A 15 2.86 -6.79 -12.86
C PHE A 15 3.15 -8.23 -13.32
N ALA A 16 2.87 -8.55 -14.58
CA ALA A 16 3.16 -9.87 -15.14
C ALA A 16 4.66 -10.17 -15.17
N LEU A 17 5.48 -9.18 -15.54
CA LEU A 17 6.94 -9.31 -15.54
C LEU A 17 7.48 -9.58 -14.14
N PHE A 18 7.11 -8.77 -13.13
CA PHE A 18 7.55 -9.00 -11.76
C PHE A 18 6.99 -10.30 -11.17
N SER A 19 5.74 -10.66 -11.47
CA SER A 19 5.17 -11.93 -10.99
C SER A 19 5.88 -13.13 -11.59
N LEU A 20 6.14 -13.11 -12.90
CA LEU A 20 6.89 -14.17 -13.57
C LEU A 20 8.31 -14.25 -13.01
N TRP A 21 8.99 -13.11 -12.86
CA TRP A 21 10.34 -13.08 -12.31
C TRP A 21 10.38 -13.64 -10.88
N TRP A 22 9.45 -13.25 -10.01
CA TRP A 22 9.34 -13.81 -8.66
C TRP A 22 9.10 -15.33 -8.70
N ILE A 23 8.21 -15.83 -9.56
CA ILE A 23 7.99 -17.28 -9.74
C ILE A 23 9.29 -17.96 -10.18
N LEU A 24 10.03 -17.41 -11.13
CA LEU A 24 11.31 -17.98 -11.57
C LEU A 24 12.33 -18.01 -10.42
N ILE A 25 12.37 -16.96 -9.60
CA ILE A 25 13.22 -16.90 -8.40
C ILE A 25 12.89 -18.06 -7.44
N GLN A 26 11.61 -18.26 -7.12
CA GLN A 26 11.17 -19.25 -6.14
C GLN A 26 11.25 -20.71 -6.63
N PHE A 27 10.96 -20.97 -7.91
CA PHE A 27 10.79 -22.34 -8.42
C PHE A 27 11.99 -22.87 -9.21
N LEU A 28 12.90 -22.01 -9.69
CA LEU A 28 14.09 -22.43 -10.44
C LEU A 28 15.37 -22.35 -9.59
N ASN A 29 15.25 -22.25 -8.27
CA ASN A 29 16.37 -22.08 -7.33
C ASN A 29 17.32 -20.92 -7.70
N LEU A 30 16.83 -19.87 -8.37
CA LEU A 30 17.66 -18.70 -8.67
C LEU A 30 18.07 -17.94 -7.40
N ASN A 31 17.43 -18.26 -6.26
CA ASN A 31 17.83 -17.87 -4.91
C ASN A 31 19.24 -18.36 -4.52
N GLU A 32 19.80 -19.39 -5.16
CA GLU A 32 21.19 -19.82 -4.89
C GLU A 32 22.21 -18.74 -5.28
N THR A 33 21.82 -17.81 -6.16
CA THR A 33 22.60 -16.62 -6.49
C THR A 33 21.93 -15.38 -5.88
N PRO A 34 22.58 -14.67 -4.94
CA PRO A 34 22.01 -13.46 -4.31
C PRO A 34 21.52 -12.43 -5.32
N PHE A 35 22.23 -12.35 -6.46
CA PHE A 35 21.97 -11.39 -7.53
C PHE A 35 20.51 -11.28 -7.98
N ASN A 36 19.79 -12.39 -8.15
CA ASN A 36 18.43 -12.34 -8.67
C ASN A 36 17.42 -11.79 -7.64
N GLY A 37 17.56 -12.21 -6.38
CA GLY A 37 16.74 -11.70 -5.28
C GLY A 37 17.00 -10.23 -5.03
N ASP A 38 18.28 -9.83 -4.98
CA ASP A 38 18.69 -8.44 -4.77
C ASP A 38 18.18 -7.54 -5.89
N LEU A 39 18.35 -7.95 -7.15
CA LEU A 39 17.92 -7.14 -8.28
C LEU A 39 16.39 -7.04 -8.37
N PHE A 40 15.68 -8.09 -7.96
CA PHE A 40 14.23 -8.02 -7.82
C PHE A 40 13.84 -6.99 -6.75
N ALA A 41 14.44 -7.08 -5.56
CA ALA A 41 14.22 -6.16 -4.45
C ALA A 41 14.48 -4.71 -4.88
N ASP A 42 15.58 -4.45 -5.58
CA ASP A 42 15.95 -3.12 -6.05
C ASP A 42 14.92 -2.51 -7.03
N LEU A 43 14.26 -3.35 -7.85
CA LEU A 43 13.49 -2.88 -9.01
C LEU A 43 11.97 -2.94 -8.82
N TYR A 44 11.41 -3.78 -7.95
CA TYR A 44 9.95 -3.91 -7.84
C TYR A 44 9.26 -2.60 -7.45
N GLY A 45 9.98 -1.70 -6.77
CA GLY A 45 9.51 -0.35 -6.44
C GLY A 45 9.10 0.51 -7.64
N ILE A 46 9.56 0.18 -8.86
CA ILE A 46 9.14 0.84 -10.11
C ILE A 46 7.62 0.77 -10.28
N LEU A 47 6.98 -0.30 -9.81
CA LEU A 47 5.53 -0.44 -9.88
C LEU A 47 4.81 0.59 -8.99
N ALA A 48 5.38 0.91 -7.82
CA ALA A 48 4.87 1.98 -6.96
C ALA A 48 5.06 3.36 -7.62
N LEU A 49 6.24 3.63 -8.20
CA LEU A 49 6.49 4.87 -8.95
C LEU A 49 5.49 5.05 -10.10
N TRP A 50 5.27 3.99 -10.88
CA TRP A 50 4.30 3.99 -11.96
C TRP A 50 2.88 4.31 -11.46
N GLY A 51 2.47 3.63 -10.38
CA GLY A 51 1.18 3.88 -9.73
C GLY A 51 1.03 5.32 -9.22
N ALA A 52 2.11 5.91 -8.68
CA ALA A 52 2.13 7.30 -8.24
C ALA A 52 1.93 8.27 -9.42
N VAL A 53 2.65 8.09 -10.53
CA VAL A 53 2.51 8.92 -11.74
C VAL A 53 1.09 8.84 -12.29
N VAL A 54 0.57 7.63 -12.47
CA VAL A 54 -0.79 7.40 -12.94
C VAL A 54 -1.83 8.02 -12.01
N GLY A 55 -1.62 7.87 -10.71
CA GLY A 55 -2.47 8.45 -9.67
C GLY A 55 -2.49 9.98 -9.69
N PHE A 56 -1.33 10.64 -9.81
CA PHE A 56 -1.29 12.10 -9.93
C PHE A 56 -2.01 12.59 -11.19
N ILE A 57 -1.82 11.93 -12.32
CA ILE A 57 -2.57 12.23 -13.56
C ILE A 57 -4.07 12.06 -13.34
N ALA A 58 -4.49 10.94 -12.72
CA ALA A 58 -5.89 10.69 -12.41
C ALA A 58 -6.47 11.77 -11.49
N SER A 59 -5.73 12.18 -10.47
CA SER A 59 -6.13 13.21 -9.53
C SER A 59 -6.41 14.55 -10.20
N GLN A 60 -5.55 14.99 -11.14
CA GLN A 60 -5.75 16.26 -11.83
C GLN A 60 -7.07 16.32 -12.62
N ASN A 61 -7.50 15.21 -13.22
CA ASN A 61 -8.79 15.15 -13.92
C ASN A 61 -9.96 15.35 -12.94
N TRP A 62 -9.82 14.86 -11.71
CA TRP A 62 -10.80 15.11 -10.66
C TRP A 62 -10.69 16.51 -10.03
N GLY A 63 -9.90 17.44 -10.59
CA GLY A 63 -9.69 18.78 -10.03
C GLY A 63 -8.59 18.84 -8.95
N GLY A 64 -7.77 17.79 -8.83
CA GLY A 64 -6.62 17.74 -7.93
C GLY A 64 -6.99 18.04 -6.48
N TYR A 65 -6.23 18.94 -5.85
CA TYR A 65 -6.47 19.37 -4.48
C TYR A 65 -7.71 20.26 -4.28
N LYS A 66 -8.48 20.56 -5.33
CA LYS A 66 -9.72 21.35 -5.21
C LYS A 66 -10.94 20.47 -4.90
N SER A 67 -10.91 19.18 -5.25
CA SER A 67 -12.01 18.25 -4.96
C SER A 67 -11.64 17.18 -3.92
N TYR A 68 -12.63 16.58 -3.27
CA TYR A 68 -12.36 15.48 -2.34
C TYR A 68 -11.86 14.22 -3.04
N VAL A 69 -12.34 13.91 -4.26
CA VAL A 69 -11.84 12.75 -5.03
C VAL A 69 -10.38 12.97 -5.44
N GLY A 70 -10.06 14.15 -5.99
CA GLY A 70 -8.70 14.48 -6.39
C GLY A 70 -7.75 14.47 -5.18
N LYS A 71 -8.13 15.05 -4.04
CA LYS A 71 -7.35 14.93 -2.78
C LYS A 71 -7.09 13.47 -2.42
N ALA A 72 -8.13 12.62 -2.41
CA ALA A 72 -7.98 11.21 -2.07
C ALA A 72 -6.98 10.50 -2.99
N VAL A 73 -7.15 10.65 -4.31
CA VAL A 73 -6.28 10.05 -5.32
C VAL A 73 -4.85 10.60 -5.21
N SER A 74 -4.67 11.90 -4.97
CA SER A 74 -3.35 12.50 -4.74
C SER A 74 -2.64 11.90 -3.53
N PHE A 75 -3.33 11.73 -2.40
CA PHE A 75 -2.72 11.19 -1.18
C PHE A 75 -2.37 9.70 -1.32
N PHE A 76 -3.16 8.90 -2.04
CA PHE A 76 -2.73 7.54 -2.42
C PHE A 76 -1.48 7.57 -3.30
N SER A 77 -1.39 8.53 -4.22
CA SER A 77 -0.23 8.70 -5.11
C SER A 77 1.02 9.10 -4.33
N TRP A 78 0.89 9.99 -3.34
CA TRP A 78 1.98 10.32 -2.41
C TRP A 78 2.43 9.12 -1.60
N GLY A 79 1.50 8.30 -1.09
CA GLY A 79 1.87 7.06 -0.41
C GLY A 79 2.67 6.11 -1.31
N LEU A 80 2.26 5.92 -2.57
CA LEU A 80 3.03 5.12 -3.52
C LEU A 80 4.41 5.73 -3.86
N LEU A 81 4.50 7.06 -3.96
CA LEU A 81 5.78 7.73 -4.18
C LEU A 81 6.71 7.54 -2.98
N PHE A 82 6.19 7.65 -1.75
CA PHE A 82 6.96 7.39 -0.54
C PHE A 82 7.38 5.92 -0.43
N GLN A 83 6.54 4.97 -0.85
CA GLN A 83 6.94 3.56 -0.96
C GLN A 83 8.13 3.38 -1.92
N PHE A 84 8.09 4.01 -3.10
CA PHE A 84 9.21 3.99 -4.04
C PHE A 84 10.49 4.61 -3.45
N LEU A 85 10.37 5.76 -2.77
CA LEU A 85 11.53 6.43 -2.16
C LEU A 85 12.12 5.63 -0.99
N GLY A 86 11.29 4.95 -0.20
CA GLY A 86 11.75 4.01 0.82
C GLY A 86 12.54 2.87 0.20
N GLN A 87 12.00 2.24 -0.86
CA GLN A 87 12.69 1.16 -1.58
C GLN A 87 14.00 1.61 -2.22
N LEU A 88 14.00 2.81 -2.82
CA LEU A 88 15.20 3.40 -3.41
C LEU A 88 16.25 3.69 -2.34
N SER A 89 15.83 4.17 -1.17
CA SER A 89 16.74 4.38 -0.03
C SER A 89 17.35 3.07 0.45
N TYR A 90 16.55 2.00 0.58
CA TYR A 90 17.04 0.66 0.89
C TYR A 90 18.08 0.21 -0.14
N THR A 91 17.76 0.31 -1.43
CA THR A 91 18.64 -0.07 -2.55
C THR A 91 19.98 0.66 -2.48
N ILE A 92 19.96 1.97 -2.24
CA ILE A 92 21.17 2.79 -2.14
C ILE A 92 22.03 2.35 -0.95
N ILE A 93 21.43 2.15 0.23
CA ILE A 93 22.18 1.72 1.43
C ILE A 93 22.79 0.34 1.20
N TYR A 94 22.01 -0.60 0.66
CA TYR A 94 22.49 -1.94 0.35
C TYR A 94 23.65 -1.91 -0.64
N ARG A 95 23.51 -1.21 -1.78
CA ARG A 95 24.53 -1.19 -2.84
C ARG A 95 25.78 -0.36 -2.49
N VAL A 96 25.65 0.68 -1.67
CA VAL A 96 26.77 1.58 -1.32
C VAL A 96 27.47 1.16 -0.02
N SER A 97 26.71 0.78 1.00
CA SER A 97 27.24 0.44 2.32
C SER A 97 27.40 -1.06 2.54
N GLY A 98 26.85 -1.91 1.65
CA GLY A 98 26.91 -3.37 1.78
C GLY A 98 26.11 -3.92 2.98
N VAL A 99 25.20 -3.12 3.54
CA VAL A 99 24.39 -3.51 4.70
C VAL A 99 23.18 -4.31 4.19
N GLU A 100 23.23 -5.62 4.41
CA GLU A 100 22.10 -6.52 4.17
C GLU A 100 20.95 -6.17 5.14
N ASN A 101 19.73 -6.07 4.61
CA ASN A 101 18.53 -5.71 5.37
C ASN A 101 18.71 -4.48 6.29
N ALA A 102 18.87 -3.30 5.70
CA ALA A 102 19.05 -2.04 6.41
C ALA A 102 17.78 -1.56 7.16
N TYR A 103 17.36 -2.31 8.17
CA TYR A 103 16.26 -2.00 9.07
C TYR A 103 16.71 -2.02 10.54
N PRO A 104 16.44 -0.95 11.32
CA PRO A 104 15.92 0.35 10.88
C PRO A 104 16.98 1.17 10.14
N SER A 105 16.57 2.02 9.21
CA SER A 105 17.45 2.98 8.52
C SER A 105 16.82 4.35 8.32
N VAL A 106 17.58 5.29 7.74
CA VAL A 106 17.06 6.61 7.36
C VAL A 106 15.94 6.51 6.32
N GLY A 107 15.93 5.44 5.51
CA GLY A 107 14.88 5.17 4.52
C GLY A 107 13.48 4.97 5.13
N GLU A 108 13.43 4.56 6.41
CA GLU A 108 12.19 4.36 7.16
C GLU A 108 11.32 5.61 7.24
N ILE A 109 11.90 6.81 7.12
CA ILE A 109 11.11 8.05 7.10
C ILE A 109 10.10 8.05 5.95
N PHE A 110 10.47 7.51 4.78
CA PHE A 110 9.59 7.46 3.64
C PHE A 110 8.48 6.43 3.87
N PHE A 111 8.82 5.22 4.33
CA PHE A 111 7.82 4.21 4.67
C PHE A 111 6.84 4.70 5.75
N VAL A 112 7.32 5.39 6.80
CA VAL A 112 6.47 6.03 7.82
C VAL A 112 5.53 7.06 7.20
N LEU A 113 5.98 7.90 6.26
CA LEU A 113 5.16 8.92 5.59
C LEU A 113 4.02 8.34 4.73
N THR A 114 4.09 7.05 4.38
CA THR A 114 3.01 6.37 3.66
C THR A 114 1.74 6.25 4.51
N ILE A 115 1.90 6.07 5.83
CA ILE A 115 0.81 5.91 6.79
C ILE A 115 -0.10 7.16 6.83
N PRO A 116 0.39 8.36 7.19
CA PRO A 116 -0.47 9.55 7.21
C PRO A 116 -1.02 9.86 5.80
N SER A 117 -0.26 9.57 4.74
CA SER A 117 -0.73 9.73 3.36
C SER A 117 -1.95 8.84 3.08
N TYR A 118 -1.90 7.55 3.38
CA TYR A 118 -3.03 6.64 3.19
C TYR A 118 -4.21 6.94 4.12
N ILE A 119 -3.96 7.37 5.36
CA ILE A 119 -5.03 7.85 6.26
C ILE A 119 -5.77 9.03 5.63
N PHE A 120 -5.05 10.07 5.16
CA PHE A 120 -5.68 11.21 4.50
C PHE A 120 -6.37 10.83 3.21
N ALA A 121 -5.80 9.90 2.44
CA ALA A 121 -6.40 9.39 1.22
C ALA A 121 -7.77 8.76 1.48
N VAL A 122 -7.84 7.84 2.45
CA VAL A 122 -9.08 7.17 2.87
C VAL A 122 -10.07 8.16 3.46
N PHE A 123 -9.62 9.11 4.28
CA PHE A 123 -10.46 10.15 4.85
C PHE A 123 -11.15 11.01 3.77
N TYR A 124 -10.40 11.48 2.77
CA TYR A 124 -10.97 12.24 1.67
C TYR A 124 -11.86 11.39 0.75
N LEU A 125 -11.55 10.10 0.61
CA LEU A 125 -12.39 9.15 -0.12
C LEU A 125 -13.75 8.94 0.58
N ALA A 126 -13.77 8.90 1.91
CA ALA A 126 -15.01 8.86 2.68
C ALA A 126 -15.82 10.15 2.47
N LYS A 127 -15.17 11.32 2.55
CA LYS A 127 -15.81 12.63 2.31
C LYS A 127 -16.38 12.76 0.91
N SER A 128 -15.66 12.29 -0.12
CA SER A 128 -16.11 12.39 -1.51
C SER A 128 -17.39 11.60 -1.80
N SER A 129 -17.68 10.61 -0.97
CA SER A 129 -18.88 9.79 -1.08
C SER A 129 -20.09 10.40 -0.34
N GLY A 130 -20.03 11.67 0.05
CA GLY A 130 -21.10 12.36 0.80
C GLY A 130 -21.32 11.78 2.21
N ILE A 131 -20.46 10.86 2.63
CA ILE A 131 -20.50 10.28 3.96
C ILE A 131 -19.85 11.29 4.88
N THR A 132 -20.69 12.09 5.55
CA THR A 132 -20.30 12.59 6.86
C THR A 132 -20.14 11.35 7.72
N ILE A 133 -18.92 11.08 8.18
CA ILE A 133 -18.62 9.97 9.10
C ILE A 133 -19.41 10.25 10.38
N THR A 134 -20.66 9.81 10.37
CA THR A 134 -21.62 10.03 11.43
C THR A 134 -21.93 8.65 11.97
N LEU A 135 -21.42 8.38 13.17
CA LEU A 135 -21.63 7.13 13.89
C LEU A 135 -23.06 7.06 14.47
N LYS A 136 -24.08 7.46 13.70
CA LYS A 136 -25.47 7.51 14.16
C LYS A 136 -26.03 6.11 14.42
N LYS A 137 -25.67 5.13 13.59
CA LYS A 137 -26.15 3.74 13.72
C LYS A 137 -25.25 2.95 14.67
N PHE A 138 -25.87 2.18 15.58
CA PHE A 138 -25.16 1.29 16.50
C PHE A 138 -24.24 0.31 15.75
N SER A 139 -24.70 -0.29 14.65
CA SER A 139 -23.89 -1.20 13.84
C SER A 139 -22.67 -0.55 13.19
N SER A 140 -22.68 0.77 12.97
CA SER A 140 -21.51 1.52 12.52
C SER A 140 -20.55 1.80 13.67
N LYS A 141 -21.04 2.10 14.88
CA LYS A 141 -20.23 2.25 16.10
C LYS A 141 -19.50 0.96 16.44
N VAL A 142 -20.22 -0.16 16.45
CA VAL A 142 -19.65 -1.49 16.71
C VAL A 142 -18.54 -1.79 15.72
N SER A 143 -18.76 -1.67 14.41
CA SER A 143 -17.69 -1.92 13.45
C SER A 143 -16.53 -0.94 13.54
N ALA A 144 -16.79 0.33 13.86
CA ALA A 144 -15.74 1.34 14.02
C ALA A 144 -14.86 1.09 15.24
N LEU A 145 -15.33 0.32 16.22
CA LEU A 145 -14.55 -0.13 17.37
C LEU A 145 -13.90 -1.49 17.11
N PHE A 146 -14.69 -2.52 16.80
CA PHE A 146 -14.22 -3.91 16.75
C PHE A 146 -13.30 -4.21 15.57
N ILE A 147 -13.41 -3.50 14.43
CA ILE A 147 -12.51 -3.74 13.29
C ILE A 147 -11.09 -3.27 13.61
N PRO A 148 -10.85 -2.00 14.03
CA PRO A 148 -9.52 -1.58 14.47
C PRO A 148 -8.99 -2.37 15.65
N THR A 149 -9.81 -2.56 16.70
CA THR A 149 -9.35 -3.30 17.89
C THR A 149 -9.03 -4.75 17.55
N GLY A 150 -9.84 -5.39 16.69
CA GLY A 150 -9.59 -6.76 16.24
C GLY A 150 -8.35 -6.88 15.37
N LEU A 151 -8.10 -5.94 14.45
CA LEU A 151 -6.88 -5.93 13.65
C LEU A 151 -5.64 -5.68 14.51
N VAL A 152 -5.67 -4.69 15.41
CA VAL A 152 -4.59 -4.43 16.37
C VAL A 152 -4.31 -5.65 17.25
N PHE A 153 -5.36 -6.28 17.77
CA PHE A 153 -5.22 -7.49 18.59
C PHE A 153 -4.62 -8.65 17.77
N LEU A 154 -5.06 -8.83 16.52
CA LEU A 154 -4.50 -9.84 15.63
C LEU A 154 -3.03 -9.53 15.29
N SER A 155 -2.69 -8.27 15.02
CA SER A 155 -1.30 -7.84 14.81
C SER A 155 -0.44 -8.17 16.03
N TYR A 156 -0.97 -7.89 17.23
CA TYR A 156 -0.28 -8.22 18.47
C TYR A 156 -0.06 -9.72 18.61
N LEU A 157 -1.10 -10.54 18.42
CA LEU A 157 -1.00 -11.99 18.56
C LEU A 157 -0.05 -12.63 17.55
N LEU A 158 -0.09 -12.19 16.29
CA LEU A 158 0.71 -12.77 15.21
C LEU A 158 2.16 -12.29 15.25
N PHE A 159 2.41 -11.03 15.61
CA PHE A 159 3.71 -10.40 15.37
C PHE A 159 4.40 -9.86 16.64
N LEU A 160 3.66 -9.59 17.74
CA LEU A 160 4.23 -8.88 18.91
C LEU A 160 4.18 -9.67 20.22
N LYS A 161 3.36 -10.73 20.33
CA LYS A 161 3.12 -11.45 21.59
C LYS A 161 4.40 -12.01 22.21
N ASN A 162 5.29 -12.56 21.39
CA ASN A 162 6.55 -13.17 21.83
C ASN A 162 7.75 -12.24 21.57
N TYR A 163 7.51 -10.94 21.50
CA TYR A 163 8.55 -9.96 21.22
C TYR A 163 9.48 -9.82 22.43
N SER A 164 10.71 -10.34 22.32
CA SER A 164 11.78 -10.10 23.28
C SER A 164 12.46 -8.77 22.97
N SER A 165 12.50 -7.85 23.92
CA SER A 165 13.23 -6.58 23.78
C SER A 165 14.76 -6.74 23.80
N GLU A 166 15.27 -7.96 23.93
CA GLU A 166 16.69 -8.26 24.20
C GLU A 166 17.62 -8.09 22.97
N GLY A 167 17.11 -7.74 21.79
CA GLY A 167 17.94 -7.45 20.58
C GLY A 167 17.61 -6.13 19.86
N SER A 168 16.56 -5.43 20.28
CA SER A 168 16.00 -4.28 19.58
C SER A 168 16.02 -3.04 20.48
N ALA A 169 17.16 -2.34 20.54
CA ALA A 169 17.27 -1.09 21.28
C ALA A 169 16.95 0.12 20.38
N GLY A 170 16.31 1.15 20.95
CA GLY A 170 16.12 2.44 20.27
C GLY A 170 14.99 2.47 19.25
N ILE A 171 15.23 3.09 18.09
CA ILE A 171 14.18 3.42 17.11
C ILE A 171 13.52 2.20 16.47
N GLY A 172 14.25 1.09 16.32
CA GLY A 172 13.73 -0.16 15.74
C GLY A 172 12.55 -0.71 16.55
N LEU A 173 12.66 -0.70 17.88
CA LEU A 173 11.56 -1.09 18.79
C LEU A 173 10.30 -0.25 18.56
N TYR A 174 10.45 1.05 18.38
CA TYR A 174 9.30 1.93 18.14
C TYR A 174 8.64 1.63 16.79
N LEU A 175 9.44 1.47 15.73
CA LEU A 175 8.94 1.15 14.39
C LEU A 175 8.23 -0.21 14.35
N ASP A 176 8.79 -1.18 15.05
CA ASP A 176 8.28 -2.53 15.22
C ASP A 176 6.85 -2.61 15.77
N TYR A 177 6.49 -1.71 16.69
CA TYR A 177 5.12 -1.56 17.18
C TYR A 177 4.30 -0.58 16.33
N PHE A 178 4.94 0.50 15.87
CA PHE A 178 4.27 1.57 15.15
C PHE A 178 3.68 1.10 13.82
N TYR A 179 4.44 0.35 13.01
CA TYR A 179 3.99 -0.09 11.70
C TYR A 179 2.70 -0.94 11.77
N PRO A 180 2.65 -2.08 12.50
CA PRO A 180 1.43 -2.88 12.53
C PRO A 180 0.22 -2.12 13.08
N LEU A 181 0.41 -1.32 14.15
CA LEU A 181 -0.67 -0.58 14.80
C LEU A 181 -1.19 0.58 13.94
N ALA A 182 -0.29 1.36 13.34
CA ALA A 182 -0.67 2.51 12.54
C ALA A 182 -1.24 2.06 11.17
N GLN A 183 -0.77 0.95 10.62
CA GLN A 183 -1.35 0.35 9.42
C GLN A 183 -2.73 -0.27 9.68
N ALA A 184 -2.90 -0.95 10.82
CA ALA A 184 -4.22 -1.41 11.25
C ALA A 184 -5.24 -0.26 11.31
N CYS A 185 -4.80 0.95 11.69
CA CYS A 185 -5.67 2.14 11.65
C CYS A 185 -6.14 2.47 10.23
N PHE A 186 -5.26 2.59 9.23
CA PHE A 186 -5.71 2.94 7.88
C PHE A 186 -6.48 1.81 7.19
N VAL A 187 -6.14 0.54 7.44
CA VAL A 187 -6.90 -0.61 6.92
C VAL A 187 -8.31 -0.59 7.49
N SER A 188 -8.45 -0.32 8.79
CA SER A 188 -9.76 -0.22 9.44
C SER A 188 -10.58 0.93 8.88
N LEU A 189 -9.98 2.11 8.70
CA LEU A 189 -10.63 3.25 8.04
C LEU A 189 -11.06 2.89 6.62
N ALA A 190 -10.25 2.13 5.88
CA ALA A 190 -10.58 1.71 4.52
C ALA A 190 -11.76 0.73 4.51
N ILE A 191 -11.82 -0.24 5.43
CA ILE A 191 -12.94 -1.17 5.57
C ILE A 191 -14.24 -0.42 5.91
N LEU A 192 -14.17 0.52 6.87
CA LEU A 192 -15.30 1.36 7.23
C LEU A 192 -15.77 2.20 6.05
N THR A 193 -14.84 2.87 5.38
CA THR A 193 -15.12 3.66 4.17
C THR A 193 -15.77 2.80 3.11
N TYR A 194 -15.24 1.62 2.82
CA TYR A 194 -15.83 0.68 1.87
C TYR A 194 -17.27 0.27 2.25
N ARG A 195 -17.50 -0.08 3.52
CA ARG A 195 -18.84 -0.46 4.01
C ARG A 195 -19.85 0.68 3.83
N LEU A 196 -19.43 1.91 4.12
CA LEU A 196 -20.29 3.09 4.03
C LEU A 196 -20.53 3.53 2.58
N THR A 197 -19.55 3.37 1.70
CA THR A 197 -19.62 3.77 0.28
C THR A 197 -20.36 2.80 -0.63
N ARG A 198 -20.62 1.56 -0.17
CA ARG A 198 -21.30 0.51 -0.95
C ARG A 198 -22.64 0.92 -1.56
N LYS A 199 -23.36 1.88 -0.97
CA LYS A 199 -24.67 2.36 -1.45
C LYS A 199 -24.61 3.73 -2.13
N THR A 200 -23.44 4.38 -2.17
CA THR A 200 -23.29 5.72 -2.75
C THR A 200 -23.12 5.65 -4.27
N LEU A 201 -23.63 6.66 -4.99
CA LEU A 201 -23.51 6.81 -6.45
C LEU A 201 -23.93 5.54 -7.22
N GLY A 202 -25.05 4.93 -6.83
CA GLY A 202 -25.57 3.72 -7.48
C GLY A 202 -24.63 2.51 -7.39
N GLY A 203 -23.67 2.50 -6.46
CA GLY A 203 -22.66 1.45 -6.34
C GLY A 203 -21.52 1.55 -7.36
N ILE A 204 -21.50 2.60 -8.20
CA ILE A 204 -20.44 2.80 -9.21
C ILE A 204 -19.07 2.80 -8.53
N MET A 205 -18.92 3.46 -7.38
CA MET A 205 -17.64 3.56 -6.67
C MET A 205 -17.22 2.27 -5.97
N LYS A 206 -18.14 1.35 -5.69
CA LYS A 206 -17.89 0.14 -4.88
C LYS A 206 -16.69 -0.65 -5.38
N ASN A 207 -16.68 -0.97 -6.67
CA ASN A 207 -15.61 -1.79 -7.24
C ASN A 207 -14.26 -1.08 -7.19
N LYS A 208 -14.23 0.25 -7.32
CA LYS A 208 -13.00 1.05 -7.31
C LYS A 208 -12.39 1.13 -5.92
N VAL A 209 -13.23 1.38 -4.92
CA VAL A 209 -12.84 1.35 -3.51
C VAL A 209 -12.42 -0.06 -3.08
N THR A 210 -12.99 -1.12 -3.68
CA THR A 210 -12.60 -2.51 -3.39
C THR A 210 -11.13 -2.78 -3.74
N PHE A 211 -10.64 -2.32 -4.91
CA PHE A 211 -9.22 -2.47 -5.27
C PHE A 211 -8.29 -1.75 -4.31
N ILE A 212 -8.64 -0.50 -3.93
CA ILE A 212 -7.88 0.27 -2.94
C ILE A 212 -7.86 -0.45 -1.59
N LEU A 213 -9.01 -0.96 -1.14
CA LEU A 213 -9.09 -1.69 0.12
C LEU A 213 -8.20 -2.93 0.11
N PHE A 214 -8.28 -3.76 -0.94
CA PHE A 214 -7.43 -4.95 -1.03
C PHE A 214 -5.96 -4.57 -1.09
N SER A 215 -5.58 -3.54 -1.85
CA SER A 215 -4.22 -3.04 -1.86
C SER A 215 -3.72 -2.70 -0.45
N LEU A 216 -4.47 -1.92 0.33
CA LEU A 216 -4.09 -1.56 1.69
C LEU A 216 -3.98 -2.77 2.63
N VAL A 217 -4.80 -3.80 2.41
CA VAL A 217 -4.72 -5.07 3.16
C VAL A 217 -3.45 -5.85 2.78
N PHE A 218 -3.15 -5.98 1.48
CA PHE A 218 -1.92 -6.63 1.02
C PHE A 218 -0.67 -5.88 1.49
N GLN A 219 -0.70 -4.54 1.48
CA GLN A 219 0.35 -3.69 2.05
C GLN A 219 0.58 -4.02 3.52
N TYR A 220 -0.48 -4.03 4.33
CA TYR A 220 -0.39 -4.37 5.75
C TYR A 220 0.20 -5.75 5.99
N PHE A 221 -0.17 -6.75 5.16
CA PHE A 221 0.43 -8.08 5.25
C PHE A 221 1.90 -8.08 4.82
N ALA A 222 2.26 -7.35 3.76
CA ALA A 222 3.64 -7.24 3.30
C ALA A 222 4.55 -6.66 4.38
N ASP A 223 4.15 -5.52 4.97
CA ASP A 223 4.90 -4.86 6.03
C ASP A 223 4.97 -5.71 7.31
N SER A 224 3.87 -6.36 7.69
CA SER A 224 3.87 -7.25 8.87
C SER A 224 4.74 -8.49 8.67
N MET A 225 4.74 -9.05 7.46
CA MET A 225 5.58 -10.19 7.10
C MET A 225 7.05 -9.78 7.05
N PHE A 226 7.38 -8.63 6.45
CA PHE A 226 8.73 -8.07 6.43
C PHE A 226 9.31 -7.92 7.84
N ILE A 227 8.54 -7.33 8.77
CA ILE A 227 8.96 -7.16 10.16
C ILE A 227 9.17 -8.52 10.83
N TYR A 228 8.25 -9.47 10.62
CA TYR A 228 8.39 -10.82 11.16
C TYR A 228 9.64 -11.54 10.64
N GLU A 229 9.85 -11.54 9.33
CA GLU A 229 10.99 -12.19 8.67
C GLU A 229 12.32 -11.53 9.05
N THR A 230 12.34 -10.20 9.17
CA THR A 230 13.53 -9.45 9.62
C THR A 230 13.94 -9.85 11.02
N ARG A 231 12.99 -9.99 11.94
CA ARG A 231 13.26 -10.41 13.33
C ARG A 231 13.66 -11.87 13.45
N ALA A 232 13.09 -12.72 12.60
CA ALA A 232 13.43 -14.13 12.55
C ALA A 232 14.77 -14.36 11.82
N GLU A 233 15.41 -13.30 11.30
CA GLU A 233 16.60 -13.38 10.44
C GLU A 233 16.39 -14.30 9.22
N THR A 234 15.13 -14.40 8.77
CA THR A 234 14.73 -15.21 7.61
C THR A 234 14.33 -14.34 6.42
N TRP A 235 14.43 -13.02 6.53
CA TRP A 235 14.13 -12.13 5.42
C TRP A 235 15.14 -12.33 4.30
N LEU A 236 14.62 -12.46 3.08
CA LEU A 236 15.41 -12.62 1.87
C LEU A 236 14.93 -11.61 0.82
N PRO A 237 15.86 -10.97 0.09
CA PRO A 237 15.51 -10.10 -1.01
C PRO A 237 14.82 -10.90 -2.12
N GLY A 238 13.68 -10.39 -2.63
CA GLY A 238 12.82 -11.15 -3.53
C GLY A 238 12.00 -12.25 -2.84
N GLY A 239 11.91 -12.20 -1.51
CA GLY A 239 11.10 -13.10 -0.69
C GLY A 239 9.60 -12.86 -0.83
N THR A 240 8.83 -13.41 0.11
CA THR A 240 7.36 -13.36 0.05
C THR A 240 6.82 -11.96 0.38
N SER A 241 7.45 -11.24 1.32
CA SER A 241 7.10 -9.84 1.64
C SER A 241 7.13 -8.95 0.40
N ASP A 242 8.18 -9.08 -0.41
CA ASP A 242 8.43 -8.25 -1.58
C ASP A 242 7.36 -8.47 -2.67
N TYR A 243 6.93 -9.72 -2.84
CA TYR A 243 5.85 -10.03 -3.76
C TYR A 243 4.48 -9.55 -3.26
N LEU A 244 4.23 -9.55 -1.95
CA LEU A 244 3.03 -8.93 -1.38
C LEU A 244 3.02 -7.41 -1.65
N PHE A 245 4.18 -6.73 -1.61
CA PHE A 245 4.29 -5.34 -2.05
C PHE A 245 3.97 -5.18 -3.55
N VAL A 246 4.48 -6.06 -4.42
CA VAL A 246 4.13 -6.05 -5.86
C VAL A 246 2.62 -6.14 -6.07
N ILE A 247 1.95 -7.08 -5.38
CA ILE A 247 0.48 -7.22 -5.45
C ILE A 247 -0.20 -5.94 -4.94
N SER A 248 0.25 -5.41 -3.79
CA SER A 248 -0.28 -4.18 -3.21
C SER A 248 -0.20 -3.01 -4.18
N TYR A 249 0.98 -2.74 -4.74
CA TYR A 249 1.23 -1.62 -5.65
C TYR A 249 0.45 -1.75 -6.95
N PHE A 250 0.35 -2.96 -7.48
CA PHE A 250 -0.48 -3.25 -8.64
C PHE A 250 -1.96 -2.93 -8.36
N LEU A 251 -2.52 -3.48 -7.28
CA LEU A 251 -3.92 -3.27 -6.91
C LEU A 251 -4.23 -1.80 -6.66
N MET A 252 -3.33 -1.06 -6.01
CA MET A 252 -3.48 0.38 -5.82
C MET A 252 -3.54 1.07 -7.18
N THR A 253 -2.58 0.77 -8.07
CA THR A 253 -2.49 1.36 -9.41
C THR A 253 -3.77 1.12 -10.22
N ILE A 254 -4.29 -0.12 -10.22
CA ILE A 254 -5.57 -0.44 -10.87
C ILE A 254 -6.73 0.32 -10.21
N GLY A 255 -6.73 0.43 -8.89
CA GLY A 255 -7.67 1.26 -8.14
C GLY A 255 -7.70 2.69 -8.67
N LEU A 256 -6.55 3.36 -8.72
CA LEU A 256 -6.41 4.75 -9.17
C LEU A 256 -6.76 4.92 -10.65
N LEU A 257 -6.40 3.98 -11.52
CA LEU A 257 -6.82 3.97 -12.92
C LEU A 257 -8.34 3.92 -13.08
N ARG A 258 -9.04 3.14 -12.25
CA ARG A 258 -10.51 3.09 -12.32
C ARG A 258 -11.16 4.40 -11.88
N PHE A 259 -10.53 5.20 -11.03
CA PHE A 259 -11.02 6.56 -10.77
C PHE A 259 -10.90 7.44 -12.02
N TYR A 260 -9.82 7.31 -12.79
CA TYR A 260 -9.69 8.00 -14.08
C TYR A 260 -10.83 7.62 -15.05
N GLU A 261 -11.23 6.34 -15.08
CA GLU A 261 -12.34 5.86 -15.93
C GLU A 261 -13.67 6.50 -15.57
N VAL A 262 -14.01 6.52 -14.28
CA VAL A 262 -15.29 7.05 -13.80
C VAL A 262 -15.43 8.53 -14.16
N TYR A 263 -14.33 9.30 -14.10
CA TYR A 263 -14.37 10.70 -14.51
C TYR A 263 -14.80 10.87 -15.97
N LYS A 264 -14.22 10.08 -16.87
CA LYS A 264 -14.57 10.13 -18.30
C LYS A 264 -16.00 9.68 -18.56
N GLU A 265 -16.46 8.62 -17.89
CA GLU A 265 -17.85 8.17 -18.02
C GLU A 265 -18.85 9.25 -17.60
N LEU A 266 -18.55 10.00 -16.52
CA LEU A 266 -19.38 11.10 -16.07
C LEU A 266 -19.39 12.27 -17.05
N GLN A 267 -18.25 12.59 -17.68
CA GLN A 267 -18.19 13.63 -18.72
C GLN A 267 -18.99 13.26 -19.99
N THR A 268 -19.03 11.98 -20.37
CA THR A 268 -19.77 11.55 -21.57
C THR A 268 -21.29 11.49 -21.38
N LYS A 269 -21.76 11.49 -20.13
CA LYS A 269 -23.19 11.40 -19.77
C LYS A 269 -23.81 12.75 -19.37
N ALA A 270 -22.98 13.78 -19.20
CA ALA A 270 -23.40 15.14 -18.90
C ALA A 270 -23.50 15.95 -20.21
#